data_AF-A0A9D6PIL0-F1
#
_entry.id   AF-A0A9D6PIL0-F1
#
_cell.length_a   1.000
_cell.length_b   1.000
_cell.length_c   1.000
_cell.angle_alpha   90.00
_cell.angle_beta   90.00
_cell.angle_gamma   90.00
#
_symmetry.space_group_name_H-M   'P 1'
#
loop_
_entity.id
_entity.type
_entity.pdbx_description
1 polymer ?
#
loop_
_entity_poly.entity_id
_entity_poly.type
_entity_poly.pdbx_seq_one_letter_code
_entity_poly.pdbx_strand_id
1 'polypeptide(L)'
;MDLLSSVPIWKLGLYFVVAICQDFVLTLNWRAIAKEKILMAVSTSFVITILSFWVLYNILADLDANRSVISVLVYSAGIATGTFMAMKFKLKDSK
;
A
#
# COMPACT_ATOMS: atom_id res chain seq x y z
N MET A 1 -2.77 29.44 -3.59
CA MET A 1 -2.26 28.31 -2.81
C MET A 1 -3.45 27.48 -2.39
N ASP A 2 -3.92 26.58 -3.25
CA ASP A 2 -4.90 25.56 -2.92
C ASP A 2 -4.25 24.20 -3.17
N LEU A 3 -3.58 23.69 -2.14
CA LEU A 3 -2.85 22.41 -2.22
C LEU A 3 -3.82 21.24 -2.53
N LEU A 4 -5.04 21.31 -2.00
CA LEU A 4 -6.10 20.31 -2.16
C LEU A 4 -6.81 20.35 -3.53
N SER A 5 -6.74 21.44 -4.28
CA SER A 5 -7.36 21.52 -5.62
C SER A 5 -6.49 20.94 -6.73
N SER A 6 -5.24 20.59 -6.40
CA SER A 6 -4.22 20.17 -7.37
C SER A 6 -4.30 18.69 -7.75
N VAL A 7 -4.91 17.84 -6.92
CA VAL A 7 -5.13 16.41 -7.21
C VAL A 7 -6.60 16.09 -6.97
N PRO A 8 -7.30 15.41 -7.89
CA PRO A 8 -8.68 15.03 -7.69
C PRO A 8 -8.84 14.19 -6.41
N ILE A 9 -9.80 14.54 -5.57
CA ILE A 9 -9.99 13.89 -4.26
C ILE A 9 -10.20 12.37 -4.40
N TRP A 10 -10.80 11.93 -5.51
CA TRP A 10 -11.02 10.52 -5.80
C TRP A 10 -9.72 9.76 -6.08
N LYS A 11 -8.71 10.39 -6.70
CA LYS A 11 -7.38 9.79 -6.90
C LYS A 11 -6.68 9.59 -5.56
N LEU A 12 -6.78 10.57 -4.66
CA LEU A 12 -6.23 10.48 -3.31
C LEU A 12 -6.90 9.34 -2.53
N GLY A 13 -8.23 9.23 -2.60
CA GLY A 13 -8.97 8.11 -2.00
C GLY A 13 -8.52 6.75 -2.56
N LEU A 14 -8.27 6.68 -3.87
CA LEU A 14 -7.78 5.46 -4.51
C LEU A 14 -6.36 5.10 -4.04
N TYR A 15 -5.43 6.06 -3.97
CA TYR A 15 -4.09 5.82 -3.41
C TYR A 15 -4.14 5.35 -1.96
N PHE A 16 -5.02 5.92 -1.15
CA PHE A 16 -5.21 5.52 0.24
C PHE A 16 -5.70 4.07 0.36
N VAL A 17 -6.73 3.69 -0.39
CA VAL A 17 -7.29 2.32 -0.35
C VAL A 17 -6.30 1.30 -0.89
N VAL A 18 -5.62 1.62 -2.01
CA VAL A 18 -4.59 0.75 -2.59
C VAL A 18 -3.44 0.54 -1.59
N ALA A 19 -3.00 1.59 -0.89
CA ALA A 19 -1.99 1.49 0.14
C ALA A 19 -2.42 0.58 1.31
N ILE A 20 -3.66 0.70 1.79
CA ILE A 20 -4.21 -0.19 2.83
C ILE A 20 -4.13 -1.64 2.38
N CYS A 21 -4.64 -1.95 1.19
CA CYS A 21 -4.63 -3.32 0.67
C CYS A 21 -3.20 -3.83 0.45
N GLN A 22 -2.32 -3.00 -0.09
CA GLN A 22 -0.93 -3.35 -0.35
C GLN A 22 -0.20 -3.72 0.94
N ASP A 23 -0.25 -2.87 1.96
CA ASP A 23 0.45 -3.12 3.21
C ASP A 23 -0.18 -4.26 4.02
N PHE A 24 -1.49 -4.42 3.91
CA PHE A 24 -2.17 -5.56 4.49
C PHE A 24 -1.62 -6.88 3.91
N VAL A 25 -1.49 -6.97 2.58
CA VAL A 25 -0.90 -8.14 1.91
C VAL A 25 0.59 -8.29 2.25
N LEU A 26 1.34 -7.20 2.40
CA LEU A 26 2.74 -7.24 2.86
C LEU A 26 2.88 -7.81 4.27
N THR A 27 2.01 -7.40 5.19
CA THR A 27 2.01 -7.95 6.54
C THR A 27 1.66 -9.44 6.53
N LEU A 28 0.76 -9.89 5.64
CA LEU A 28 0.49 -11.32 5.43
C LEU A 28 1.67 -12.06 4.82
N ASN A 29 2.38 -11.43 3.88
CA ASN A 29 3.60 -11.96 3.28
C ASN A 29 4.67 -12.20 4.35
N TRP A 30 4.92 -11.25 5.24
CA TRP A 30 5.84 -11.42 6.36
C TRP A 30 5.45 -12.58 7.28
N ARG A 31 4.15 -12.79 7.53
CA ARG A 31 3.67 -13.96 8.27
C ARG A 31 3.89 -15.27 7.50
N ALA A 32 3.73 -15.26 6.18
CA ALA A 32 4.00 -16.43 5.34
C ALA A 32 5.49 -16.79 5.36
N ILE A 33 6.37 -15.79 5.31
CA ILE A 33 7.83 -15.96 5.47
C ILE A 33 8.14 -16.54 6.85
N ALA A 34 7.57 -15.98 7.93
CA ALA A 34 7.78 -16.48 9.29
C ALA A 34 7.29 -17.91 9.52
N LYS A 35 6.34 -18.38 8.70
CA LYS A 35 5.82 -19.76 8.70
C LYS A 35 6.46 -20.67 7.63
N GLU A 36 7.52 -20.20 6.98
CA GLU A 36 8.24 -20.92 5.92
C GLU A 36 7.34 -21.37 4.74
N LYS A 37 6.24 -20.67 4.49
CA LYS A 37 5.33 -20.93 3.37
C LYS A 37 5.86 -20.31 2.08
N ILE A 38 6.88 -20.95 1.49
CA ILE A 38 7.64 -20.44 0.34
C ILE A 38 6.74 -19.97 -0.82
N LEU A 39 5.82 -20.81 -1.29
CA LEU A 39 4.95 -20.46 -2.43
C LEU A 39 4.06 -19.24 -2.16
N MET A 40 3.51 -19.14 -0.94
CA MET A 40 2.68 -18.02 -0.54
C MET A 40 3.51 -16.74 -0.40
N ALA A 41 4.71 -16.83 0.18
CA ALA A 41 5.63 -15.71 0.30
C ALA A 41 6.08 -15.20 -1.08
N VAL A 42 6.52 -16.08 -1.98
CA VAL A 42 7.00 -15.67 -3.31
C VAL A 42 5.90 -15.02 -4.14
N SER A 43 4.71 -15.63 -4.19
CA SER A 43 3.57 -15.09 -4.97
C SER A 43 3.12 -13.73 -4.45
N THR A 44 2.96 -13.58 -3.14
CA THR A 44 2.54 -12.31 -2.55
C THR A 44 3.62 -11.24 -2.69
N SER A 45 4.91 -11.56 -2.52
CA SER A 45 6.01 -10.61 -2.75
C SER A 45 6.03 -10.09 -4.19
N PHE A 46 5.81 -10.96 -5.18
CA PHE A 46 5.74 -10.55 -6.58
C PHE A 46 4.59 -9.55 -6.82
N VAL A 47 3.40 -9.86 -6.32
CA VAL A 47 2.22 -8.98 -6.46
C VAL A 47 2.45 -7.63 -5.78
N ILE A 48 2.94 -7.63 -4.53
CA ILE A 48 3.24 -6.39 -3.80
C ILE A 48 4.27 -5.55 -4.55
N THR A 49 5.28 -6.18 -5.15
CA THR A 49 6.34 -5.49 -5.89
C THR A 49 5.78 -4.80 -7.13
N ILE A 50 4.95 -5.48 -7.92
CA ILE A 50 4.28 -4.88 -9.08
C ILE A 50 3.42 -3.68 -8.66
N LEU A 51 2.60 -3.84 -7.62
CA LEU A 51 1.74 -2.77 -7.11
C LEU A 51 2.57 -1.57 -6.62
N SER A 52 3.67 -1.83 -5.91
CA SER A 52 4.56 -0.78 -5.40
C SER A 52 5.14 0.05 -6.54
N PHE A 53 5.67 -0.60 -7.57
CA PHE A 53 6.24 0.12 -8.72
C PHE A 53 5.16 0.81 -9.54
N TRP A 54 3.98 0.21 -9.70
CA TRP A 54 2.87 0.83 -10.42
C TRP A 54 2.38 2.10 -9.72
N VAL A 55 2.20 2.07 -8.41
CA VAL A 55 1.77 3.24 -7.63
C VAL A 55 2.86 4.30 -7.62
N LEU A 56 4.12 3.91 -7.39
CA LEU A 56 5.24 4.84 -7.44
C LEU A 56 5.33 5.53 -8.80
N TYR A 57 5.20 4.77 -9.90
CA TYR A 57 5.15 5.33 -11.25
C TYR A 57 4.00 6.32 -11.41
N ASN A 58 2.78 6.00 -10.96
CA ASN A 58 1.65 6.92 -11.06
C ASN A 58 1.83 8.19 -10.20
N ILE A 59 2.46 8.08 -9.03
CA ILE A 59 2.75 9.24 -8.17
C ILE A 59 3.85 10.14 -8.77
N LEU A 60 4.81 9.56 -9.50
CA LEU A 60 5.94 10.28 -10.08
C LEU A 60 5.69 10.78 -11.52
N ALA A 61 4.96 10.02 -12.33
CA ALA A 61 4.66 10.35 -13.72
C ALA A 61 3.56 11.41 -13.85
N ASP A 62 2.68 11.51 -12.86
CA ASP A 62 1.54 12.42 -12.84
C ASP A 62 1.87 13.68 -12.00
N LEU A 63 2.61 14.60 -12.62
CA LEU A 63 2.73 16.04 -12.34
C LEU A 63 3.53 16.57 -11.12
N ASP A 64 4.11 17.76 -11.37
CA ASP A 64 4.55 18.85 -10.47
C ASP A 64 4.90 18.49 -9.03
N ALA A 65 6.09 18.89 -8.59
CA ALA A 65 6.66 18.60 -7.26
C ALA A 65 5.68 18.76 -6.09
N ASN A 66 4.76 19.73 -6.12
CA ASN A 66 3.76 19.95 -5.07
C ASN A 66 2.62 18.90 -5.02
N ARG A 67 2.20 18.33 -6.16
CA ARG A 67 1.12 17.32 -6.25
C ARG A 67 1.58 15.95 -5.77
N SER A 68 2.84 15.64 -6.04
CA SER A 68 3.47 14.37 -5.64
C SER A 68 3.55 14.24 -4.11
N VAL A 69 3.90 15.31 -3.39
CA VAL A 69 4.05 15.29 -1.92
C VAL A 69 2.75 14.90 -1.20
N ILE A 70 1.60 15.48 -1.59
CA ILE A 70 0.32 15.14 -0.96
C ILE A 70 -0.04 13.68 -1.22
N SER A 71 0.17 13.21 -2.45
CA SER A 71 -0.13 11.83 -2.84
C SER A 71 0.72 10.84 -2.04
N VAL A 72 2.01 11.16 -1.81
CA VAL A 72 2.90 10.36 -0.95
C VAL A 72 2.42 10.33 0.50
N LEU A 73 1.99 11.46 1.07
CA LEU A 73 1.49 11.52 2.45
C LEU A 73 0.22 10.69 2.63
N VAL A 74 -0.74 10.83 1.71
CA VAL A 74 -1.98 10.04 1.72
C VAL A 74 -1.69 8.55 1.54
N TYR A 75 -0.80 8.20 0.61
CA TYR A 75 -0.36 6.83 0.40
C TYR A 75 0.27 6.25 1.67
N SER A 76 1.17 6.99 2.31
CA SER A 76 1.83 6.58 3.58
C SER A 76 0.83 6.40 4.72
N ALA A 77 -0.19 7.25 4.83
CA ALA A 77 -1.26 7.10 5.81
C ALA A 77 -2.07 5.81 5.58
N GLY A 78 -2.31 5.46 4.31
CA GLY A 78 -2.96 4.21 3.94
C GLY A 78 -2.11 2.99 4.28
N ILE A 79 -0.79 3.04 4.05
CA ILE A 79 0.16 1.98 4.45
C ILE A 79 0.04 1.73 5.96
N ALA A 80 0.16 2.78 6.78
CA ALA A 80 0.07 2.66 8.25
C ALA A 80 -1.28 2.06 8.71
N THR A 81 -2.36 2.44 8.06
CA THR A 81 -3.70 1.89 8.32
C THR A 81 -3.78 0.41 7.95
N GLY A 82 -3.20 0.03 6.80
CA GLY A 82 -3.08 -1.36 6.35
C GLY A 82 -2.31 -2.23 7.36
N THR A 83 -1.17 -1.74 7.85
CA THR A 83 -0.37 -2.43 8.87
C THR A 83 -1.18 -2.65 10.13
N PHE A 84 -1.84 -1.59 10.62
CA PHE A 84 -2.67 -1.65 11.83
C PHE A 84 -3.79 -2.68 11.70
N MET A 85 -4.51 -2.67 10.58
CA MET A 85 -5.58 -3.64 10.30
C MET A 85 -5.04 -5.07 10.22
N ALA A 86 -3.93 -5.29 9.52
CA ALA A 86 -3.33 -6.62 9.39
C ALA A 86 -2.83 -7.18 10.72
N MET A 87 -2.25 -6.33 11.58
CA MET A 87 -1.85 -6.70 12.93
C MET A 87 -3.06 -7.08 13.81
N LYS A 88 -4.15 -6.32 13.72
CA LYS A 88 -5.42 -6.61 14.42
C LYS A 88 -6.11 -7.88 13.92
N PHE A 89 -6.07 -8.13 12.61
CA PHE A 89 -6.56 -9.37 12.01
C PHE A 89 -5.59 -10.51 12.33
N LYS A 90 -5.77 -11.13 13.51
CA LYS A 90 -5.24 -12.47 13.77
C LYS A 90 -5.99 -13.44 12.86
N LEU A 91 -5.47 -13.67 11.65
CA LEU A 91 -5.85 -14.84 10.87
C LEU A 91 -5.58 -16.04 11.76
N LYS A 92 -6.66 -16.66 12.22
CA LYS A 92 -6.68 -17.83 13.08
C LYS A 92 -5.55 -18.76 12.63
N ASP A 93 -4.52 -18.85 13.46
CA ASP A 93 -3.45 -19.81 13.25
C ASP A 93 -4.12 -21.18 13.30
N SER A 94 -4.41 -21.75 12.13
CA SER A 94 -4.77 -23.16 12.06
C SER A 94 -3.52 -23.90 12.53
N LYS A 95 -3.56 -24.30 13.80
CA LYS A 95 -2.72 -25.34 14.36
C LYS A 95 -2.81 -26.59 13.49
#